data_AF-A0A0L7L316-F1
#
_entry.id   AF-A0A0L7L316-F1
#
_cell.length_a   1.000
_cell.length_b   1.000
_cell.length_c   1.000
_cell.angle_alpha   90.00
_cell.angle_beta   90.00
_cell.angle_gamma   90.00
#
_symmetry.space_group_name_H-M   'P 1'
#
loop_
_entity.id
_entity.type
_entity.pdbx_description
1 polymer ?
#
loop_
_entity_poly.entity_id
_entity_poly.type
_entity_poly.pdbx_seq_one_letter_code
_entity_poly.pdbx_strand_id
1 'polypeptide(L)'
;LCYPRFQPVSYNLFFYRLFEENQDLLAMFEKFRQCRTKEEQINSMELAEHANNVMNTLDEGIKGLDDLDNFFEYIHQKIEAPFLAAVEATLGDRYTPNVENIYKITIKFILETLVDGYEKAGNKKS
;
A
#
# COMPACT_ATOMS: atom_id res chain seq x y z
N LEU A 1 15.02 -4.75 -24.04
CA LEU A 1 15.65 -5.63 -23.03
C LEU A 1 14.53 -6.37 -22.30
N CYS A 2 14.31 -7.64 -22.60
CA CYS A 2 13.38 -8.47 -21.83
C CYS A 2 13.97 -8.68 -20.43
N TYR A 3 13.33 -8.14 -19.40
CA TYR A 3 13.62 -8.56 -18.04
C TYR A 3 13.30 -10.06 -17.92
N PRO A 4 14.14 -10.86 -17.21
CA PRO A 4 13.87 -12.27 -17.04
C PRO A 4 12.53 -12.43 -16.33
N ARG A 5 11.67 -13.29 -16.88
CA ARG A 5 10.36 -13.63 -16.32
C ARG A 5 10.61 -14.22 -14.92
N PHE A 6 10.42 -13.41 -13.88
CA PHE A 6 10.64 -13.81 -12.48
C PHE A 6 9.78 -15.04 -12.15
N GLN A 7 10.37 -16.06 -11.55
CA GLN A 7 9.70 -17.34 -11.30
C GLN A 7 8.83 -17.28 -10.02
N PRO A 8 7.73 -18.06 -9.94
CA PRO A 8 6.80 -18.08 -8.80
C PRO A 8 7.49 -18.22 -7.43
N VAL A 9 8.57 -19.01 -7.40
CA VAL A 9 9.36 -19.30 -6.20
C VAL A 9 10.02 -18.04 -5.62
N SER A 10 10.43 -17.09 -6.46
CA SER A 10 11.10 -15.86 -6.01
C SER A 10 10.14 -14.91 -5.28
N TYR A 11 8.89 -14.81 -5.71
CA TYR A 11 7.86 -13.98 -5.08
C TYR A 11 7.39 -14.56 -3.74
N ASN A 12 7.22 -15.88 -3.70
CA ASN A 12 6.80 -16.57 -2.48
C ASN A 12 7.87 -16.55 -1.39
N LEU A 13 9.15 -16.39 -1.73
CA LEU A 13 10.23 -16.33 -0.74
C LEU A 13 10.13 -15.09 0.16
N PHE A 14 9.68 -13.95 -0.39
CA PHE A 14 9.43 -12.74 0.39
C PHE A 14 8.29 -12.96 1.41
N PHE A 15 7.17 -13.53 0.96
CA PHE A 15 6.03 -13.83 1.82
C PHE A 15 6.35 -14.92 2.86
N TYR A 16 7.15 -15.92 2.47
CA TYR A 16 7.66 -16.93 3.40
C TYR A 16 8.43 -16.27 4.56
N ARG A 17 9.33 -15.33 4.26
CA ARG A 17 10.07 -14.59 5.29
C ARG A 17 9.14 -13.74 6.18
N LEU A 18 8.16 -13.08 5.56
CA LEU A 18 7.16 -12.28 6.29
C LEU A 18 6.36 -13.13 7.29
N PHE A 19 5.91 -14.31 6.87
CA PHE A 19 5.19 -15.24 7.74
C PHE A 19 6.11 -15.94 8.75
N GLU A 20 7.36 -16.24 8.38
CA GLU A 20 8.40 -16.77 9.28
C GLU A 20 8.57 -15.86 10.50
N GLU A 21 8.67 -14.55 10.27
CA GLU A 21 8.83 -13.53 11.32
C GLU A 21 7.51 -13.17 12.03
N ASN A 22 6.36 -13.33 11.35
CA ASN A 22 5.05 -12.91 11.85
C ASN A 22 3.99 -14.00 11.58
N GLN A 23 4.09 -15.12 12.31
CA GLN A 23 3.27 -16.32 12.09
C GLN A 23 1.76 -16.06 12.15
N ASP A 24 1.33 -15.09 12.96
CA ASP A 24 -0.07 -14.75 13.14
C ASP A 24 -0.72 -14.16 11.86
N LEU A 25 0.08 -13.56 10.97
CA LEU A 25 -0.41 -13.02 9.69
C LEU A 25 -0.96 -14.12 8.79
N LEU A 26 -0.39 -15.33 8.85
CA LEU A 26 -0.88 -16.47 8.07
C LEU A 26 -2.34 -16.80 8.41
N ALA A 27 -2.77 -16.55 9.65
CA ALA A 27 -4.14 -16.78 10.09
C ALA A 27 -5.15 -15.84 9.42
N MET A 28 -4.72 -14.68 8.94
CA MET A 28 -5.58 -13.69 8.28
C MET A 28 -5.94 -14.09 6.84
N PHE A 29 -5.23 -15.04 6.24
CA PHE A 29 -5.44 -15.47 4.86
C PHE A 29 -6.20 -16.80 4.78
N GLU A 30 -7.52 -16.73 4.60
CA GLU A 30 -8.39 -17.92 4.58
C GLU A 30 -8.01 -18.96 3.51
N LYS A 31 -7.47 -18.52 2.37
CA LYS A 31 -7.17 -19.41 1.23
C LYS A 31 -5.96 -20.33 1.44
N PHE A 32 -4.93 -19.88 2.15
CA PHE A 32 -3.67 -20.62 2.29
C PHE A 32 -3.19 -20.74 3.75
N ARG A 33 -4.08 -20.54 4.72
CA ARG A 33 -3.85 -20.77 6.17
C ARG A 33 -3.28 -22.16 6.50
N GLN A 34 -3.51 -23.12 5.60
CA GLN A 34 -3.07 -24.51 5.72
C GLN A 34 -1.63 -24.74 5.22
N CYS A 35 -1.06 -23.83 4.42
CA CYS A 35 0.33 -23.89 3.98
C CYS A 35 1.26 -23.38 5.08
N ARG A 36 1.68 -24.27 5.99
CA ARG A 36 2.46 -23.89 7.17
C ARG A 36 3.95 -24.14 7.00
N THR A 37 4.32 -24.98 6.05
CA THR A 37 5.72 -25.30 5.80
C THR A 37 6.31 -24.39 4.73
N LYS A 38 7.62 -24.19 4.81
CA LYS A 38 8.40 -23.46 3.79
C LYS A 38 8.15 -24.01 2.39
N GLU A 39 8.16 -25.32 2.25
CA GLU A 39 8.06 -26.00 0.96
C GLU A 39 6.66 -25.85 0.34
N GLU A 40 5.60 -25.87 1.16
CA GLU A 40 4.23 -25.60 0.70
C GLU A 40 4.04 -24.13 0.29
N GLN A 41 4.60 -23.19 1.05
CA GLN A 41 4.46 -21.76 0.76
C GLN A 41 5.23 -21.36 -0.50
N ILE A 42 6.49 -21.79 -0.67
CA ILE A 42 7.29 -21.41 -1.84
C ILE A 42 6.74 -21.98 -3.16
N ASN A 43 6.05 -23.12 -3.11
CA ASN A 43 5.46 -23.77 -4.27
C ASN A 43 3.96 -23.48 -4.45
N SER A 44 3.33 -22.72 -3.54
CA SER A 44 1.91 -22.39 -3.63
C SER A 44 1.63 -21.44 -4.80
N MET A 45 0.80 -21.91 -5.73
CA MET A 45 0.32 -21.08 -6.85
C MET A 45 -0.58 -19.95 -6.37
N GLU A 46 -1.40 -20.18 -5.35
CA GLU A 46 -2.29 -19.18 -4.77
C GLU A 46 -1.51 -18.08 -4.06
N LEU A 47 -0.44 -18.46 -3.33
CA LEU A 47 0.47 -17.49 -2.74
C LEU A 47 1.23 -16.73 -3.82
N ALA A 48 1.61 -17.39 -4.93
CA ALA A 48 2.28 -16.75 -6.04
C ALA A 48 1.38 -15.71 -6.73
N GLU A 49 0.10 -16.02 -6.93
CA GLU A 49 -0.88 -15.06 -7.47
C GLU A 49 -1.08 -13.88 -6.52
N HIS A 50 -1.21 -14.14 -5.22
CA HIS A 50 -1.35 -13.08 -4.22
C HIS A 50 -0.11 -12.19 -4.18
N ALA A 51 1.08 -12.79 -4.13
CA ALA A 51 2.35 -12.09 -4.14
C ALA A 51 2.53 -11.27 -5.42
N ASN A 52 2.11 -11.79 -6.58
CA ASN A 52 2.16 -11.08 -7.84
C ASN A 52 1.25 -9.83 -7.83
N ASN A 53 0.02 -9.95 -7.32
CA ASN A 53 -0.89 -8.80 -7.17
C ASN A 53 -0.32 -7.73 -6.22
N VAL A 54 0.26 -8.16 -5.08
CA VAL A 54 0.87 -7.23 -4.12
C VAL A 54 2.09 -6.55 -4.73
N MET A 55 2.97 -7.29 -5.39
CA MET A 55 4.17 -6.73 -6.02
C MET A 55 3.81 -5.81 -7.19
N ASN A 56 2.78 -6.11 -7.98
CA ASN A 56 2.30 -5.20 -9.02
C ASN A 56 1.70 -3.93 -8.42
N THR A 57 0.92 -4.03 -7.34
CA THR A 57 0.38 -2.85 -6.64
C THR A 57 1.49 -1.98 -6.05
N LEU A 58 2.54 -2.60 -5.50
CA LEU A 58 3.71 -1.90 -4.99
C LEU A 58 4.52 -1.27 -6.13
N ASP A 59 4.73 -1.98 -7.24
CA ASP A 59 5.41 -1.46 -8.44
C ASP A 59 4.63 -0.29 -9.05
N GLU A 60 3.31 -0.36 -9.11
CA GLU A 60 2.44 0.72 -9.56
C GLU A 60 2.48 1.92 -8.61
N GLY A 61 2.48 1.68 -7.30
CA GLY A 61 2.66 2.74 -6.29
C GLY A 61 4.05 3.40 -6.36
N ILE A 62 5.10 2.62 -6.62
CA ILE A 62 6.48 3.13 -6.79
C ILE A 62 6.63 3.87 -8.12
N LYS A 63 6.02 3.39 -9.20
CA LYS A 63 5.95 4.12 -10.49
C LYS A 63 5.12 5.40 -10.36
N GLY A 64 4.07 5.38 -9.54
CA GLY A 64 3.29 6.55 -9.16
C GLY A 64 4.07 7.56 -8.32
N LEU A 65 5.20 7.21 -7.70
CA LEU A 65 6.07 8.22 -7.06
C LEU A 65 6.84 9.08 -8.08
N ASP A 66 7.00 8.60 -9.32
CA ASP A 66 7.58 9.38 -10.44
C ASP A 66 6.52 10.31 -11.07
N ASP A 67 5.24 10.09 -10.74
CA ASP A 67 4.10 10.86 -11.20
C ASP A 67 3.26 11.33 -10.01
N LEU A 68 3.62 12.50 -9.50
CA LEU A 68 2.98 13.13 -8.35
C LEU A 68 1.46 13.17 -8.48
N ASP A 69 0.89 13.31 -9.69
CA ASP A 69 -0.55 13.32 -9.91
C ASP A 69 -1.18 11.95 -9.57
N ASN A 70 -0.54 10.85 -9.99
CA ASN A 70 -0.96 9.49 -9.62
C ASN A 70 -0.78 9.22 -8.12
N PHE A 71 0.28 9.75 -7.50
CA PHE A 71 0.46 9.66 -6.06
C PHE A 71 -0.65 10.40 -5.30
N PHE A 72 -1.01 11.62 -5.72
CA PHE A 72 -2.12 12.36 -5.13
C PHE A 72 -3.45 11.64 -5.31
N GLU A 73 -3.71 11.06 -6.48
CA GLU A 73 -4.92 10.27 -6.72
C GLU A 73 -4.99 9.02 -5.82
N TYR A 74 -3.86 8.31 -5.68
CA TYR A 74 -3.76 7.17 -4.77
C TYR A 74 -4.04 7.56 -3.32
N ILE A 75 -3.44 8.66 -2.85
CA ILE A 75 -3.64 9.17 -1.49
C ILE A 75 -5.09 9.62 -1.28
N HIS A 76 -5.68 10.31 -2.25
CA HIS A 76 -7.09 10.70 -2.19
C HIS A 76 -8.01 9.48 -2.01
N GLN A 77 -7.79 8.42 -2.81
CA GLN A 77 -8.65 7.23 -2.78
C GLN A 77 -8.41 6.34 -1.57
N LYS A 78 -7.14 6.15 -1.16
CA LYS A 78 -6.77 5.15 -0.14
C LYS A 78 -6.64 5.72 1.26
N ILE A 79 -6.49 7.04 1.42
CA ILE A 79 -6.26 7.67 2.72
C ILE A 79 -7.30 8.75 3.01
N GLU A 80 -7.47 9.76 2.14
CA GLU A 80 -8.36 10.89 2.42
C GLU A 80 -9.82 10.46 2.55
N ALA A 81 -10.35 9.71 1.57
CA ALA A 81 -11.75 9.31 1.60
C ALA A 81 -12.09 8.40 2.80
N PRO A 82 -11.31 7.34 3.13
CA PRO A 82 -11.54 6.55 4.34
C PRO A 82 -11.40 7.35 5.64
N PHE A 83 -10.46 8.30 5.68
CA PHE A 83 -10.26 9.15 6.85
C PHE A 83 -11.46 10.09 7.07
N LEU A 84 -11.94 10.77 6.02
CA LEU A 84 -13.13 11.62 6.11
C LEU A 84 -14.37 10.83 6.51
N ALA A 85 -14.56 9.62 5.95
CA ALA A 85 -15.65 8.74 6.35
C ALA A 85 -15.58 8.34 7.83
N ALA A 86 -14.37 8.07 8.35
CA ALA A 86 -14.18 7.76 9.77
C ALA A 86 -14.45 8.99 10.67
N VAL A 87 -14.04 10.18 10.23
CA VAL A 87 -14.30 11.44 10.94
C VAL A 87 -15.80 11.76 10.97
N GLU A 88 -16.49 11.60 9.83
CA GLU A 88 -17.93 11.77 9.73
C GLU A 88 -18.67 10.81 10.67
N ALA A 89 -18.34 9.53 10.64
CA ALA A 89 -18.91 8.53 11.54
C ALA A 89 -18.68 8.85 13.03
N THR A 90 -17.53 9.46 13.36
CA THR A 90 -17.17 9.84 14.74
C THR A 90 -17.88 11.10 15.20
N LEU A 91 -18.06 12.08 14.30
CA LEU A 91 -18.64 13.37 14.64
C LEU A 91 -20.16 13.39 14.54
N GLY A 92 -20.76 12.48 13.76
CA GLY A 92 -22.21 12.37 13.56
C GLY A 92 -22.80 13.71 13.12
N ASP A 93 -23.82 14.19 13.83
CA ASP A 93 -24.48 15.48 13.54
C ASP A 93 -23.56 16.70 13.62
N ARG A 94 -22.37 16.58 14.22
CA ARG A 94 -21.36 17.64 14.27
C ARG A 94 -20.50 17.71 13.01
N TYR A 95 -20.58 16.71 12.14
CA TYR A 95 -19.94 16.74 10.83
C TYR A 95 -20.75 17.65 9.91
N THR A 96 -20.24 18.86 9.70
CA THR A 96 -20.88 19.87 8.84
C THR A 96 -20.03 20.11 7.61
N PRO A 97 -20.58 20.67 6.52
CA PRO A 97 -19.79 21.02 5.33
C PRO A 97 -18.58 21.90 5.63
N ASN A 98 -18.68 22.78 6.64
CA ASN A 98 -17.56 23.59 7.08
C ASN A 98 -16.45 22.75 7.74
N VAL A 99 -16.82 21.77 8.56
CA VAL A 99 -15.88 20.84 9.20
C VAL A 99 -15.20 19.97 8.16
N GLU A 100 -15.95 19.39 7.22
CA GLU A 100 -15.42 18.63 6.08
C GLU A 100 -14.39 19.46 5.29
N ASN A 101 -14.73 20.71 4.96
CA ASN A 101 -13.84 21.59 4.20
C ASN A 101 -12.53 21.89 4.96
N ILE A 102 -12.59 22.08 6.29
CA ILE A 102 -11.40 22.26 7.13
C ILE A 102 -10.49 21.02 7.08
N TYR A 103 -11.07 19.81 7.15
CA TYR A 103 -10.29 18.57 7.07
C TYR A 103 -9.66 18.39 5.69
N LYS A 104 -10.39 18.67 4.61
CA LYS A 104 -9.85 18.64 3.24
C LYS A 104 -8.66 19.59 3.05
N ILE A 105 -8.79 20.83 3.51
CA ILE A 105 -7.69 21.81 3.46
C ILE A 105 -6.48 21.32 4.27
N THR A 106 -6.72 20.77 5.46
CA THR A 106 -5.65 20.27 6.34
C THR A 106 -4.91 19.10 5.71
N ILE A 107 -5.64 18.12 5.16
CA ILE A 107 -5.07 16.95 4.48
C ILE A 107 -4.25 17.40 3.27
N LYS A 108 -4.80 18.29 2.44
CA LYS A 108 -4.08 18.88 1.30
C LYS A 108 -2.76 19.54 1.72
N PHE A 109 -2.78 20.37 2.76
CA PHE A 109 -1.58 21.05 3.28
C PHE A 109 -0.50 20.06 3.75
N ILE A 110 -0.89 18.99 4.46
CA ILE A 110 0.04 17.94 4.91
C ILE A 110 0.68 17.25 3.71
N LEU A 111 -0.11 16.92 2.67
CA LEU A 111 0.38 16.25 1.48
C LEU A 111 1.31 17.13 0.64
N GLU A 112 0.96 18.39 0.45
CA GLU A 112 1.84 19.37 -0.22
C GLU A 112 3.17 19.53 0.53
N THR A 113 3.15 19.55 1.87
CA THR A 113 4.37 19.62 2.69
C THR A 113 5.23 18.37 2.55
N LEU A 114 4.63 17.18 2.45
CA LEU A 114 5.34 15.92 2.25
C LEU A 114 6.00 15.85 0.87
N VAL A 115 5.29 16.28 -0.18
CA VAL A 115 5.82 16.34 -1.55
C VAL A 115 6.98 17.32 -1.65
N ASP A 116 6.80 18.54 -1.17
CA ASP A 116 7.87 19.56 -1.14
C ASP A 116 9.10 19.08 -0.36
N GLY A 117 8.90 18.38 0.76
CA GLY A 117 9.97 17.74 1.51
C GLY A 117 10.72 16.65 0.73
N TYR A 118 9.99 15.80 -0.01
CA TYR A 118 10.54 14.75 -0.85
C TYR A 118 11.35 15.31 -2.02
N GLU A 119 10.80 16.28 -2.75
CA GLU A 119 11.48 16.94 -3.88
C GLU A 119 12.78 17.63 -3.42
N LYS A 120 12.74 18.34 -2.29
CA LYS A 120 13.92 18.99 -1.70
C LYS A 120 14.99 18.00 -1.25
N ALA A 121 14.59 16.81 -0.79
CA ALA A 121 15.53 15.75 -0.42
C ALA A 121 16.14 15.06 -1.66
N GLY A 122 15.35 14.87 -2.73
CA GLY A 122 15.81 14.34 -4.02
C GLY A 122 16.82 15.26 -4.71
N ASN A 123 16.58 16.58 -4.68
CA ASN A 123 17.44 17.60 -5.27
C ASN A 123 18.74 17.87 -4.49
N LYS A 124 18.94 17.26 -3.31
CA LYS A 124 20.18 17.36 -2.52
C LYS A 124 21.25 16.32 -2.88
N LYS A 125 21.01 15.46 -3.88
CA LYS A 125 21.97 14.45 -4.35
C LYS A 125 22.90 14.91 -5.50
N SER A 126 22.94 16.20 -5.85
CA SER A 126 23.88 16.73 -6.85
C SER A 126 25.08 17.44 -6.23
#